data_AF-M6UQW1-F1
#
_entry.id   AF-M6UQW1-F1
#
_cell.length_a   1.000
_cell.length_b   1.000
_cell.length_c   1.000
_cell.angle_alpha   90.00
_cell.angle_beta   90.00
_cell.angle_gamma   90.00
#
_symmetry.space_group_name_H-M   'P 1'
#
loop_
_entity.id
_entity.type
_entity.pdbx_description
1 polymer ?
#
loop_
_entity_poly.entity_id
_entity_poly.type
_entity_poly.pdbx_seq_one_letter_code
_entity_poly.pdbx_strand_id
1 'polypeptide(L)' 'MHLIINDRGEILSFMVTPGNVDDRNSKVIFPLVKNISKLFGDRGTLANLFLKVFMKREFNSLQN' A
#
# COMPACT_ATOMS: atom_id res chain seq x y z
N MET A 1 -10.98 0.08 8.49
CA MET A 1 -10.39 1.39 8.10
C MET A 1 -8.89 1.19 7.98
N HIS A 2 -8.29 1.65 6.90
CA HIS A 2 -6.85 1.57 6.67
C HIS A 2 -6.30 2.96 6.39
N LEU A 3 -5.12 3.25 6.95
CA LEU A 3 -4.54 4.58 6.97
C LEU A 3 -3.05 4.49 6.62
N ILE A 4 -2.57 5.44 5.82
CA ILE A 4 -1.15 5.70 5.64
C ILE A 4 -0.84 7.10 6.17
N ILE A 5 0.12 7.15 7.08
CA ILE A 5 0.64 8.38 7.66
C ILE A 5 2.12 8.52 7.34
N ASN A 6 2.61 9.75 7.26
CA ASN A 6 4.05 10.00 7.25
C ASN A 6 4.62 10.08 8.67
N ASP A 7 5.93 10.29 8.74
CA ASP A 7 6.70 10.44 9.97
C ASP A 7 6.35 11.70 10.78
N ARG A 8 5.71 12.69 10.14
CA ARG A 8 5.20 13.92 10.79
C ARG A 8 3.77 13.76 11.33
N GLY A 9 3.14 12.60 11.12
CA GLY A 9 1.75 12.35 11.51
C GLY A 9 0.72 12.89 10.50
N GLU A 10 1.14 13.31 9.31
CA GLU A 10 0.22 13.74 8.25
C GLU A 10 -0.40 12.53 7.56
N ILE A 11 -1.69 12.62 7.26
CA ILE A 11 -2.43 11.56 6.54
C ILE A 11 -2.12 11.67 5.05
N LEU A 12 -1.46 10.66 4.50
CA LEU A 12 -1.14 10.58 3.07
C LEU A 12 -2.26 9.94 2.26
N SER A 13 -2.93 8.94 2.83
CA SER A 13 -4.04 8.23 2.18
C SER A 13 -4.85 7.44 3.20
N PHE A 14 -6.15 7.28 2.98
CA PHE A 14 -7.00 6.44 3.81
C PHE A 14 -8.10 5.76 2.98
N MET A 15 -8.59 4.64 3.49
CA MET A 15 -9.71 3.89 2.91
C MET A 15 -10.60 3.35 4.02
N VAL A 16 -11.89 3.66 3.93
CA VAL A 16 -12.91 3.03 4.76
C VAL A 16 -13.31 1.71 4.11
N THR A 17 -13.14 0.63 4.84
CA THR A 17 -13.47 -0.73 4.43
C THR A 17 -14.57 -1.29 5.33
N PRO A 18 -15.38 -2.25 4.84
CA PRO A 18 -16.26 -3.04 5.70
C PRO A 18 -15.49 -3.67 6.87
N GLY A 19 -16.20 -4.06 7.92
CA GLY A 19 -15.60 -4.79 9.04
C GLY A 19 -14.89 -6.07 8.58
N ASN A 20 -13.88 -6.49 9.32
CA ASN A 20 -13.13 -7.74 9.09
C ASN A 20 -12.32 -7.81 7.77
N VAL A 21 -11.93 -6.66 7.21
CA VAL A 21 -10.99 -6.62 6.09
C VAL A 21 -9.56 -6.59 6.61
N ASP A 22 -8.77 -7.60 6.21
CA ASP A 22 -7.37 -7.76 6.56
C ASP A 22 -6.49 -6.63 5.98
N ASP A 23 -5.58 -6.09 6.80
CA ASP A 23 -4.66 -5.01 6.46
C ASP A 23 -3.69 -5.36 5.33
N ARG A 24 -3.53 -6.65 5.06
CA ARG A 24 -2.65 -7.23 4.02
C ARG A 24 -3.39 -7.44 2.70
N ASN A 25 -4.67 -7.09 2.63
CA ASN A 25 -5.46 -7.21 1.42
C ASN A 25 -4.90 -6.30 0.31
N SER A 26 -4.34 -6.92 -0.73
CA SER A 26 -3.73 -6.20 -1.85
C SER A 26 -4.72 -5.28 -2.58
N LYS A 27 -6.02 -5.60 -2.58
CA LYS A 27 -7.07 -4.73 -3.16
C LYS A 27 -7.23 -3.41 -2.40
N VAL A 28 -6.89 -3.40 -1.11
CA VAL A 28 -6.95 -2.21 -0.24
C VAL A 28 -5.63 -1.45 -0.31
N ILE A 29 -4.51 -2.17 -0.26
CA ILE A 29 -3.18 -1.55 -0.21
C ILE A 29 -2.81 -0.89 -1.55
N PHE A 30 -3.02 -1.55 -2.70
CA PHE A 30 -2.57 -0.99 -3.98
C PHE A 30 -3.10 0.42 -4.24
N PRO A 31 -4.40 0.73 -4.01
CA PRO A 31 -4.90 2.09 -4.09
C PRO A 31 -4.24 3.06 -3.10
N LEU A 32 -4.05 2.64 -1.84
CA LEU A 32 -3.48 3.48 -0.78
C LEU A 32 -2.01 3.87 -1.04
N VAL A 33 -1.23 2.98 -1.65
CA VAL A 33 0.21 3.19 -1.88
C VAL A 33 0.56 3.69 -3.28
N LYS A 34 -0.44 3.89 -4.17
CA LYS A 34 -0.21 4.18 -5.60
C LYS A 34 0.72 5.37 -5.84
N ASN A 35 0.69 6.38 -4.98
CA ASN A 35 1.51 7.59 -5.10
C ASN A 35 2.56 7.72 -3.99
N ILE A 36 2.88 6.63 -3.28
CA ILE A 36 3.85 6.64 -2.18
C ILE A 36 5.11 5.90 -2.62
N SER A 37 6.23 6.60 -2.58
CA SER A 37 7.53 6.09 -3.05
C SER A 37 8.23 5.20 -2.02
N LYS A 38 7.91 5.35 -0.74
CA LYS A 38 8.56 4.63 0.37
C LYS A 38 7.54 4.27 1.43
N LEU A 39 7.40 2.98 1.74
CA LEU A 39 6.62 2.49 2.88
C LEU A 39 7.53 1.90 3.94
N PHE A 40 7.11 2.07 5.19
CA PHE A 40 7.65 1.36 6.35
C PHE A 40 6.50 0.72 7.12
N GLY A 41 6.76 -0.41 7.75
CA GLY A 41 5.87 -1.03 8.73
C GLY A 41 6.39 -2.41 9.11
N ASP A 42 5.54 -3.26 9.69
CA ASP A 42 5.99 -4.48 10.38
C ASP A 42 6.82 -5.44 9.53
N ARG A 43 7.93 -5.90 10.13
CA ARG A 43 8.91 -6.79 9.50
C ARG A 43 8.24 -8.09 9.05
N GLY A 44 8.52 -8.48 7.80
CA GLY A 44 8.12 -9.76 7.21
C GLY A 44 6.95 -9.67 6.24
N THR A 45 5.93 -8.86 6.55
CA THR A 45 4.67 -8.85 5.78
C THR A 45 4.65 -7.76 4.71
N LEU A 46 5.31 -6.63 4.97
CA LEU A 46 5.38 -5.49 4.05
C LEU A 46 6.36 -5.66 2.89
N ALA A 47 7.46 -6.39 3.08
CA ALA A 47 8.45 -6.60 2.01
C ALA A 47 7.83 -7.33 0.81
N ASN A 48 7.08 -8.41 1.05
CA ASN A 48 6.41 -9.18 0.00
C ASN A 48 5.29 -8.38 -0.68
N LEU A 49 4.59 -7.55 0.08
CA LEU A 49 3.52 -6.71 -0.42
C LEU A 49 4.07 -5.55 -1.27
N PHE A 50 5.12 -4.88 -0.80
CA PHE A 50 5.79 -3.80 -1.50
C PHE A 50 6.42 -4.28 -2.81
N LEU A 51 7.06 -5.47 -2.79
CA LEU A 51 7.57 -6.11 -4.00
C LEU A 51 6.45 -6.35 -5.03
N LYS A 52 5.28 -6.84 -4.60
CA LYS A 52 4.12 -7.02 -5.50
C LYS A 52 3.59 -5.70 -6.06
N VAL A 53 3.54 -4.64 -5.25
CA VAL A 53 3.14 -3.29 -5.69
C VAL A 53 4.10 -2.78 -6.76
N PHE A 54 5.39 -2.86 -6.46
CA PHE A 54 6.46 -2.37 -7.31
C PHE A 54 6.49 -3.13 -8.64
N MET A 55 6.51 -4.47 -8.61
CA MET A 55 6.49 -5.30 -9.82
C MET A 55 5.26 -5.05 -10.70
N LYS A 56 4.08 -4.83 -10.10
CA LYS A 56 2.86 -4.52 -10.86
C LYS A 56 2.92 -3.13 -11.52
N ARG A 57 3.60 -2.15 -10.92
CA ARG A 57 3.82 -0.84 -11.54
C ARG A 57 4.74 -0.94 -12.74
N GLU A 58 5.90 -1.56 -12.57
CA GLU A 58 6.90 -1.76 -13.63
C GLU A 58 6.31 -2.54 -14.82
N PHE A 59 5.53 -3.60 -14.53
CA PHE A 59 4.86 -4.36 -15.58
C PHE A 59 3.87 -3.51 -16.40
N ASN A 60 3.07 -2.67 -15.74
CA ASN A 60 2.11 -1.79 -16.44
C ASN A 60 2.80 -0.67 -17.24
N SER A 61 3.95 -0.16 -16.78
CA SER A 61 4.71 0.84 -17.55
C SER A 61 5.41 0.26 -18.79
N LEU A 62 5.63 -1.06 -18.85
CA LEU A 62 6.19 -1.73 -20.03
C LEU A 62 5.13 -2.13 -21.07
N GLN A 63 3.84 -1.98 -20.75
CA GLN A 63 2.70 -2.28 -21.62
C GLN A 63 2.11 -1.02 -22.29
N ASN A 64 2.65 0.16 -21.96
CA ASN A 64 2.31 1.46 -22.52
C ASN A 64 3.48 2.02 -23.34
#